data_AF-A0A975JK90-F1
#
_entry.id   AF-A0A975JK90-F1
#
_cell.length_a   1.000
_cell.length_b   1.000
_cell.length_c   1.000
_cell.angle_alpha   90.00
_cell.angle_beta   90.00
_cell.angle_gamma   90.00
#
_symmetry.space_group_name_H-M   'P 1'
#
loop_
_entity.id
_entity.type
_entity.pdbx_description
1 polymer ?
#
loop_
_entity_poly.entity_id
_entity_poly.type
_entity_poly.pdbx_seq_one_letter_code
_entity_poly.pdbx_strand_id
1 'polypeptide(L)'
;MRLFDQEVVVPMTMGFRATGGRPMFEPRMPVVSPNAGAELSAMADEKWRWFDSALGSGNHFVLGRFTFADLIVFCFANFGFTVGWKLPQGTANLARFIDRHNGRESAKVWQDTE
;
A
#
# COMPACT_ATOMS: atom_id res chain seq x y z
N MET A 1 5.98 16.77 4.20
CA MET A 1 4.69 16.09 4.48
C MET A 1 4.76 14.68 3.90
N ARG A 2 4.48 13.62 4.67
CA ARG A 2 4.52 12.23 4.20
C ARG A 2 3.17 11.86 3.56
N LEU A 3 2.94 12.31 2.33
CA LEU A 3 1.65 12.20 1.64
C LEU A 3 1.15 10.74 1.60
N PHE A 4 2.04 9.80 1.29
CA PHE A 4 1.66 8.38 1.21
C PHE A 4 1.18 7.81 2.54
N ASP A 5 1.76 8.23 3.67
CA ASP A 5 1.31 7.79 4.99
C ASP A 5 -0.15 8.19 5.24
N GLN A 6 -0.50 9.45 4.94
CA GLN A 6 -1.84 9.97 5.23
C GLN A 6 -2.88 9.51 4.22
N GLU A 7 -2.49 9.46 2.94
CA GLU A 7 -3.43 9.25 1.83
C GLU A 7 -3.59 7.78 1.46
N VAL A 8 -2.65 6.91 1.84
CA VAL A 8 -2.71 5.48 1.53
C VAL A 8 -2.63 4.64 2.79
N VAL A 9 -1.55 4.76 3.58
CA VAL A 9 -1.32 3.86 4.72
C VAL A 9 -2.45 3.92 5.75
N VAL A 10 -2.82 5.13 6.17
CA VAL A 10 -3.91 5.34 7.13
C VAL A 10 -5.24 4.76 6.60
N PRO A 11 -5.78 5.18 5.45
CA PRO A 11 -7.06 4.68 4.97
C PRO A 11 -7.04 3.19 4.63
N MET A 12 -5.98 2.68 4.01
CA MET A 12 -5.84 1.26 3.68
C MET A 12 -5.85 0.38 4.94
N THR A 13 -5.09 0.75 5.96
CA THR A 13 -5.03 -0.06 7.19
C THR A 13 -6.29 0.08 8.03
N MET A 14 -6.92 1.26 8.07
CA MET A 14 -8.22 1.41 8.74
C MET A 14 -9.33 0.62 8.01
N GLY A 15 -9.31 0.61 6.68
CA GLY A 15 -10.21 -0.21 5.86
C GLY A 15 -10.07 -1.70 6.15
N PHE A 16 -8.82 -2.20 6.22
CA PHE A 16 -8.54 -3.57 6.59
C PHE A 16 -9.01 -3.90 8.02
N ARG A 17 -8.72 -3.04 9.00
CA ARG A 17 -9.14 -3.21 10.41
C ARG A 17 -10.66 -3.28 10.57
N ALA A 18 -11.41 -2.60 9.72
CA ALA A 18 -12.87 -2.61 9.76
C ALA A 18 -13.50 -3.84 9.08
N THR A 19 -12.73 -4.52 8.22
CA THR A 19 -13.21 -5.61 7.35
C THR A 19 -12.43 -6.91 7.60
N GLY A 20 -11.57 -7.36 6.69
CA GLY A 20 -10.88 -8.66 6.75
C GLY A 20 -10.00 -8.84 7.99
N GLY A 21 -9.49 -7.76 8.57
CA GLY A 21 -8.70 -7.78 9.80
C GLY A 21 -9.51 -7.69 11.09
N ARG A 22 -10.82 -7.41 11.02
CA ARG A 22 -11.63 -6.99 12.18
C ARG A 22 -11.47 -7.84 13.44
N PRO A 23 -11.51 -9.19 13.39
CA PRO A 23 -11.35 -10.03 14.57
C PRO A 23 -10.02 -9.82 15.32
N MET A 24 -8.96 -9.37 14.63
CA MET A 24 -7.64 -9.09 15.20
C MET A 24 -7.57 -7.74 15.93
N PHE A 25 -8.47 -6.80 15.62
CA PHE A 25 -8.38 -5.40 16.09
C PHE A 25 -9.52 -5.00 17.01
N GLU A 26 -10.75 -5.41 16.71
CA GLU A 26 -11.94 -5.06 17.50
C GLU A 26 -11.83 -5.38 19.01
N PRO A 27 -11.18 -6.49 19.45
CA PRO A 27 -11.01 -6.76 20.88
C PRO A 27 -10.08 -5.79 21.63
N ARG A 28 -9.26 -4.99 20.93
CA ARG A 28 -8.19 -4.18 21.53
C ARG A 28 -8.20 -2.71 21.13
N MET A 29 -9.08 -2.30 20.23
CA MET A 29 -9.24 -0.91 19.83
C MET A 29 -10.58 -0.65 19.14
N PRO A 30 -11.07 0.60 19.17
CA PRO A 30 -12.19 1.01 18.31
C PRO A 30 -11.87 0.77 16.84
N VAL A 31 -12.83 0.18 16.14
CA VAL A 31 -12.79 -0.02 14.69
C VAL A 31 -14.00 0.67 14.07
N VAL A 32 -13.83 1.26 12.88
CA VAL A 32 -14.95 1.88 12.18
C VAL A 32 -15.97 0.82 11.71
N SER A 33 -17.13 1.28 11.26
CA SER A 33 -18.14 0.38 10.69
C SER A 33 -17.59 -0.31 9.43
N PRO A 34 -18.11 -1.50 9.07
CA PRO A 34 -17.72 -2.17 7.82
C PRO A 34 -17.91 -1.30 6.57
N ASN A 35 -18.99 -0.51 6.51
CA ASN A 35 -19.27 0.41 5.40
C ASN A 35 -18.19 1.50 5.29
N ALA A 36 -17.83 2.13 6.42
CA ALA A 36 -16.72 3.09 6.45
C ALA A 36 -15.38 2.42 6.08
N GLY A 37 -15.21 1.14 6.41
CA GLY A 37 -14.05 0.36 5.98
C GLY A 37 -13.92 0.24 4.45
N ALA A 38 -15.05 0.01 3.76
CA ALA A 38 -15.09 -0.03 2.30
C ALA A 38 -14.79 1.34 1.68
N GLU A 39 -15.36 2.42 2.23
CA GLU A 39 -15.11 3.81 1.80
C GLU A 39 -13.62 4.19 1.96
N LEU A 40 -13.01 3.86 3.10
CA LEU A 40 -11.59 4.10 3.35
C LEU A 40 -10.70 3.31 2.39
N SER A 41 -11.07 2.06 2.08
CA SER A 41 -10.34 1.25 1.10
C SER A 41 -10.42 1.89 -0.30
N ALA A 42 -11.59 2.42 -0.68
CA ALA A 42 -11.76 3.13 -1.95
C ALA A 42 -10.95 4.44 -2.01
N MET A 43 -10.86 5.19 -0.91
CA MET A 43 -10.00 6.38 -0.79
C MET A 43 -8.53 6.01 -1.01
N ALA A 44 -8.06 4.92 -0.39
CA ALA A 44 -6.69 4.45 -0.60
C ALA A 44 -6.45 4.05 -2.05
N ASP A 45 -7.39 3.34 -2.68
CA ASP A 45 -7.30 2.92 -4.10
C ASP A 45 -7.24 4.11 -5.06
N GLU A 46 -7.98 5.19 -4.80
CA GLU A 46 -7.85 6.43 -5.55
C GLU A 46 -6.43 7.01 -5.45
N LYS A 47 -5.87 7.02 -4.24
CA LYS A 47 -4.54 7.58 -3.99
C LYS A 47 -3.43 6.71 -4.55
N TRP A 48 -3.59 5.40 -4.56
CA TRP A 48 -2.71 4.49 -5.29
C TRP A 48 -2.64 4.82 -6.79
N ARG A 49 -3.78 5.13 -7.43
CA ARG A 49 -3.80 5.60 -8.84
C ARG A 49 -3.10 6.95 -9.01
N TRP A 50 -3.26 7.85 -8.06
CA TRP A 50 -2.55 9.12 -8.08
C TRP A 50 -1.02 8.92 -7.97
N PHE A 51 -0.56 8.06 -7.06
CA PHE A 51 0.86 7.75 -6.92
C PHE A 51 1.44 7.04 -8.15
N ASP A 52 0.66 6.17 -8.81
CA ASP A 52 1.06 5.60 -10.10
C ASP A 52 1.37 6.69 -11.14
N SER A 53 0.43 7.65 -11.29
CA SER A 53 0.60 8.77 -12.21
C SER A 53 1.80 9.65 -11.83
N ALA A 54 1.97 9.94 -10.53
CA ALA A 54 3.08 10.74 -10.03
C ALA A 54 4.45 10.06 -10.23
N LEU A 55 4.50 8.72 -10.18
CA LEU A 55 5.71 7.97 -10.50
C LEU A 55 6.04 8.04 -11.99
N GLY A 56 5.02 7.99 -12.87
CA GLY A 56 5.17 8.06 -14.31
C GLY A 56 6.14 7.00 -14.84
N SER A 57 7.06 7.37 -15.74
CA SER A 57 8.13 6.49 -16.23
C SER A 57 9.32 6.36 -15.26
N GLY A 58 9.28 7.03 -14.11
CA GLY A 58 10.32 7.00 -13.10
C GLY A 58 10.45 5.64 -12.40
N ASN A 59 11.60 5.47 -11.74
CA ASN A 59 11.87 4.31 -10.87
C ASN A 59 11.79 4.66 -9.39
N HIS A 60 11.71 5.95 -9.06
CA HIS A 60 11.73 6.48 -7.70
C HIS A 60 10.82 7.69 -7.61
N PHE A 61 10.14 7.87 -6.48
CA PHE A 61 9.23 9.01 -6.27
C PHE A 61 9.95 10.34 -6.12
N VAL A 62 11.15 10.33 -5.53
CA VAL A 62 11.89 11.56 -5.21
C VAL A 62 13.40 11.37 -5.41
N LEU A 63 14.10 12.46 -5.72
CA LEU A 63 15.57 12.55 -5.74
C LEU A 63 16.29 11.58 -6.71
N GLY A 64 15.58 10.89 -7.59
CA GLY A 64 16.17 9.95 -8.56
C GLY A 64 16.85 8.73 -7.93
N ARG A 65 16.57 8.41 -6.66
CA ARG A 65 17.14 7.26 -5.94
C ARG A 65 16.12 6.67 -4.98
N PHE A 66 16.34 5.42 -4.55
CA PHE A 66 15.50 4.81 -3.52
C PHE A 66 15.64 5.54 -2.19
N THR A 67 14.50 5.93 -1.63
CA THR A 67 14.40 6.65 -0.36
C THR A 67 13.37 6.01 0.56
N PHE A 68 13.18 6.62 1.73
CA PHE A 68 12.14 6.21 2.66
C PHE A 68 10.72 6.32 2.06
N ALA A 69 10.48 7.25 1.13
CA ALA A 69 9.18 7.36 0.45
C ALA A 69 8.89 6.11 -0.37
N ASP A 70 9.87 5.66 -1.15
CA ASP A 70 9.79 4.44 -1.96
C ASP A 70 9.62 3.20 -1.06
N LEU A 71 10.32 3.15 0.07
CA LEU A 71 10.24 2.06 1.02
C LEU A 71 8.83 1.89 1.60
N ILE A 72 8.18 2.98 2.02
CA ILE A 72 6.82 2.89 2.57
C ILE A 72 5.85 2.37 1.50
N VAL A 73 5.91 2.91 0.27
CA VAL A 73 5.07 2.48 -0.85
C VAL A 73 5.26 0.99 -1.11
N PHE A 74 6.52 0.55 -1.21
CA PHE A 74 6.89 -0.82 -1.47
C PHE A 74 6.40 -1.78 -0.38
N CYS A 75 6.65 -1.46 0.89
CA CYS A 75 6.27 -2.31 2.01
C CYS A 75 4.74 -2.43 2.15
N PHE A 76 4.00 -1.33 1.99
CA PHE A 76 2.54 -1.36 2.13
C PHE A 76 1.83 -2.02 0.95
N ALA A 77 2.38 -1.93 -0.27
CA ALA A 77 1.87 -2.72 -1.39
C ALA A 77 2.01 -4.22 -1.11
N ASN A 78 3.20 -4.67 -0.71
CA ASN A 78 3.45 -6.09 -0.39
C ASN A 78 2.60 -6.57 0.79
N PHE A 79 2.47 -5.77 1.86
CA PHE A 79 1.53 -6.06 2.95
C PHE A 79 0.10 -6.23 2.42
N GLY A 80 -0.36 -5.32 1.56
CA GLY A 80 -1.67 -5.42 0.90
C GLY A 80 -1.89 -6.76 0.22
N PHE A 81 -0.91 -7.24 -0.55
CA PHE A 81 -0.99 -8.53 -1.22
C PHE A 81 -1.17 -9.70 -0.22
N THR A 82 -0.49 -9.67 0.92
CA THR A 82 -0.64 -10.71 1.97
C THR A 82 -2.04 -10.78 2.57
N VAL A 83 -2.81 -9.69 2.50
CA VAL A 83 -4.18 -9.61 3.04
C VAL A 83 -5.25 -9.62 1.94
N GLY A 84 -4.89 -9.99 0.71
CA GLY A 84 -5.81 -10.16 -0.41
C GLY A 84 -6.19 -8.87 -1.14
N TRP A 85 -5.59 -7.71 -0.78
CA TRP A 85 -5.71 -6.50 -1.59
C TRP A 85 -4.96 -6.68 -2.91
N LYS A 86 -5.46 -6.05 -3.97
CA LYS A 86 -4.85 -6.08 -5.30
C LYS A 86 -4.65 -4.65 -5.77
N LEU A 87 -3.63 -4.46 -6.59
CA LEU A 87 -3.38 -3.18 -7.25
C LEU A 87 -4.64 -2.69 -7.98
N PRO A 88 -5.08 -1.43 -7.76
CA PRO A 88 -6.22 -0.87 -8.46
C PRO A 88 -5.98 -0.83 -9.97
N GLN A 89 -7.06 -0.95 -10.76
CA GLN A 89 -6.95 -0.81 -12.21
C GLN A 89 -6.31 0.54 -12.59
N GLY A 90 -5.38 0.52 -13.55
CA GLY A 90 -4.66 1.69 -14.02
C GLY A 90 -3.36 2.00 -13.27
N THR A 91 -2.81 1.04 -12.51
CA THR A 91 -1.58 1.22 -11.70
C THR A 91 -0.36 0.47 -12.26
N ALA A 92 -0.13 0.56 -13.57
CA ALA A 92 0.94 -0.18 -14.25
C ALA A 92 2.37 0.31 -13.90
N ASN A 93 2.55 1.61 -13.64
CA ASN A 93 3.84 2.16 -13.22
C ASN A 93 4.20 1.68 -11.82
N LEU A 94 3.21 1.61 -10.94
CA LEU A 94 3.34 1.11 -9.59
C LEU A 94 3.64 -0.40 -9.59
N ALA A 95 2.98 -1.19 -10.43
CA ALA A 95 3.33 -2.60 -10.62
C ALA A 95 4.80 -2.76 -11.01
N ARG A 96 5.27 -2.02 -12.03
CA ARG A 96 6.68 -2.00 -12.44
C ARG A 96 7.61 -1.60 -11.29
N PHE A 97 7.22 -0.60 -10.51
CA PHE A 97 7.98 -0.16 -9.34
C PHE A 97 8.10 -1.27 -8.30
N ILE A 98 7.00 -1.95 -7.98
CA ILE A 98 7.00 -3.06 -7.01
C ILE A 98 7.91 -4.19 -7.50
N ASP A 99 7.76 -4.62 -8.75
CA ASP A 99 8.59 -5.69 -9.34
C ASP A 99 10.08 -5.35 -9.28
N ARG A 100 10.44 -4.11 -9.65
CA ARG A 100 11.83 -3.62 -9.57
C ARG A 100 12.38 -3.72 -8.14
N HIS A 101 11.61 -3.34 -7.14
CA HIS A 101 12.07 -3.28 -5.76
C HIS A 101 12.01 -4.64 -5.05
N ASN A 102 11.17 -5.57 -5.52
CA ASN A 102 11.20 -6.98 -5.14
C ASN A 102 12.52 -7.65 -5.57
N GLY A 103 13.18 -7.18 -6.63
CA GLY A 103 14.51 -7.66 -7.04
C GLY A 103 15.66 -7.29 -6.10
N ARG A 104 15.41 -6.56 -5.01
CA ARG A 104 16.47 -6.17 -4.04
C ARG A 104 16.76 -7.32 -3.09
N GLU A 105 18.04 -7.51 -2.75
CA GLU A 105 18.43 -8.53 -1.77
C GLU A 105 17.70 -8.37 -0.41
N SER A 106 17.50 -7.14 0.04
CA SER A 106 16.76 -6.85 1.27
C SER A 106 15.27 -7.22 1.21
N ALA A 107 14.72 -7.48 0.03
CA ALA A 107 13.32 -7.86 -0.16
C ALA A 107 13.10 -9.39 -0.14
N LYS A 108 14.18 -10.20 -0.09
CA LYS A 108 14.10 -11.68 -0.07
C LYS A 108 13.22 -12.22 1.06
N VAL A 109 13.12 -11.51 2.18
CA VAL A 109 12.26 -11.88 3.31
C VAL A 109 10.79 -12.10 2.93
N TRP A 110 10.31 -11.48 1.85
CA TRP A 110 8.95 -11.67 1.34
C TRP A 110 8.82 -12.85 0.36
N GLN A 111 9.93 -13.26 -0.26
CA GLN A 111 9.99 -14.35 -1.25
C GLN A 111 10.18 -15.71 -0.57
N ASP A 112 10.83 -15.74 0.59
CA ASP A 112 11.12 -16.96 1.35
C ASP A 112 9.90 -17.45 2.17
N THR A 113 8.75 -16.78 2.07
CA THR A 113 7.50 -17.08 2.81
C THR A 113 6.42 -17.78 1.99
N GLU A 114 6.67 -18.11 0.72
CA GLU A 114 5.85 -19.03 -0.10
C GLU A 114 6.38 -20.47 -0.02
#